data_AF-A0A951TAS4-F1
#
_entry.id   AF-A0A951TAS4-F1
#
_cell.length_a   1.000
_cell.length_b   1.000
_cell.length_c   1.000
_cell.angle_alpha   90.00
_cell.angle_beta   90.00
_cell.angle_gamma   90.00
#
_symmetry.space_group_name_H-M   'P 1'
#
loop_
_entity.id
_entity.type
_entity.pdbx_description
1 polymer ?
#
loop_
_entity_poly.entity_id
_entity_poly.type
_entity_poly.pdbx_seq_one_letter_code
_entity_poly.pdbx_strand_id
1 'polypeptide(L)'
;MQLTQKQEWLIERRVRETGAALSRRVGPGSRAEETALARLRGRIEGELARFGDATVTDAQVEEVLRRLGTPDETAESLLRGARAAGPEGAPPAEPRWLGVCQSLRPGGGASLLGVRAALVAAGLMAAPLALAAYGGAYFYLRARGAYEEPPQIRWFRLAWGVFITLAVCVLLHLAGGQALRGMDWVMEAVLKRPMPELGEWGWFVRERGMLMALALACALPASFLGGLPMVNGWDATLRRCSQAVLALYAVAVSFGLAFVVAGVILRLVREFSA
;
A
#
# COMPACT_ATOMS: atom_id res chain seq x y z
N MET A 1 21.28 9.28 18.25
CA MET A 1 22.24 10.20 17.62
C MET A 1 22.83 11.09 18.71
N GLN A 2 24.14 11.09 18.91
CA GLN A 2 24.79 11.98 19.89
C GLN A 2 25.27 13.23 19.15
N LEU A 3 24.73 14.40 19.53
CA LEU A 3 25.20 15.69 19.04
C LEU A 3 26.30 16.21 19.96
N THR A 4 27.22 16.99 19.41
CA THR A 4 28.19 17.71 20.25
C THR A 4 27.51 18.92 20.90
N GLN A 5 28.05 19.39 22.03
CA GLN A 5 27.54 20.57 22.73
C GLN A 5 27.46 21.82 21.82
N LYS A 6 28.39 21.95 20.87
CA LYS A 6 28.40 23.03 19.88
C LYS A 6 27.24 22.91 18.88
N GLN A 7 26.92 21.70 18.45
CA GLN A 7 25.82 21.43 17.51
C GLN A 7 24.47 21.67 18.16
N GLU A 8 24.29 21.22 19.40
CA GLU A 8 23.09 21.51 20.19
C GLU A 8 22.89 23.02 20.33
N TRP A 9 23.95 23.75 20.67
CA TRP A 9 23.90 25.21 20.77
C TRP A 9 23.48 25.89 19.46
N LEU A 10 23.98 25.43 18.31
CA LEU A 10 23.59 25.98 17.00
C LEU A 10 22.11 25.74 16.68
N ILE A 11 21.61 24.53 16.98
CA ILE A 11 20.20 24.18 16.78
C ILE A 11 19.31 24.99 17.72
N GLU A 12 19.66 25.09 19.00
CA GLU A 12 18.90 25.86 19.98
C GLU A 12 18.86 27.34 19.63
N ARG A 13 20.00 27.92 19.23
CA ARG A 13 20.08 29.30 18.75
C ARG A 13 19.11 29.52 17.59
N ARG A 14 19.11 28.61 16.61
CA ARG A 14 18.20 28.72 15.46
C ARG A 14 16.73 28.60 15.85
N VAL A 15 16.40 27.66 16.73
CA VAL A 15 15.04 27.47 17.25
C VAL A 15 14.59 28.73 17.99
N ARG A 16 15.47 29.37 18.77
CA ARG A 16 15.19 30.61 19.50
C ARG A 16 14.97 31.81 18.58
N GLU A 17 15.82 31.98 17.56
CA GLU A 17 15.67 33.03 16.56
C GLU A 17 14.38 32.87 15.74
N THR A 18 14.03 31.62 15.38
CA THR A 18 12.77 31.31 14.69
C THR A 18 11.57 31.50 15.62
N GLY A 19 11.70 31.15 16.91
CA GLY A 19 10.72 31.43 17.95
C GLY A 19 10.42 32.91 18.06
N ALA A 20 11.44 33.76 18.21
CA ALA A 20 11.25 35.21 18.25
C ALA A 20 10.54 35.75 16.99
N ALA A 21 10.87 35.21 15.82
CA ALA A 21 10.19 35.54 14.57
C ALA A 21 8.73 35.08 14.52
N LEU A 22 8.39 33.94 15.15
CA LEU A 22 7.02 33.45 15.31
C LEU A 22 6.26 34.29 16.35
N SER A 23 6.83 34.56 17.52
CA SER A 23 6.18 35.35 18.58
C SER A 23 5.78 36.74 18.07
N ARG A 24 6.61 37.38 17.21
CA ARG A 24 6.27 38.65 16.54
C ARG A 24 5.01 38.58 15.67
N ARG A 25 4.67 37.41 15.14
CA ARG A 25 3.58 37.22 14.17
C ARG A 25 2.30 36.66 14.79
N VAL A 26 2.41 35.77 15.78
CA VAL A 26 1.26 35.05 16.37
C VAL A 26 1.05 35.35 17.86
N GLY A 27 1.92 36.14 18.47
CA GLY A 27 1.93 36.44 19.90
C GLY A 27 2.77 35.44 20.69
N PRO A 28 3.52 35.91 21.72
CA PRO A 28 4.40 35.07 22.53
C PRO A 28 3.59 34.05 23.35
N GLY A 29 4.02 32.80 23.32
CA GLY A 29 3.40 31.71 24.08
C GLY A 29 2.07 31.24 23.50
N SER A 30 1.79 31.56 22.23
CA SER A 30 0.60 31.04 21.55
C SER A 30 0.77 29.55 21.24
N ARG A 31 -0.34 28.77 21.29
CA ARG A 31 -0.33 27.35 20.87
C ARG A 31 0.20 27.17 19.45
N ALA A 32 -0.09 28.12 18.57
CA ALA A 32 0.42 28.12 17.20
C ALA A 32 1.95 28.23 17.14
N GLU A 33 2.57 29.02 18.03
CA GLU A 33 4.02 29.12 18.18
C GLU A 33 4.61 27.81 18.71
N GLU A 34 4.04 27.24 19.77
CA GLU A 34 4.50 25.96 20.34
C GLU A 34 4.46 24.82 19.31
N THR A 35 3.33 24.67 18.61
CA THR A 35 3.16 23.67 17.56
C THR A 35 4.12 23.89 16.39
N ALA A 36 4.35 25.14 15.99
CA ALA A 36 5.30 25.47 14.92
C ALA A 36 6.75 25.14 15.32
N LEU A 37 7.14 25.41 16.57
CA LEU A 37 8.46 25.08 17.10
C LEU A 37 8.67 23.57 17.25
N ALA A 38 7.66 22.82 17.67
CA ALA A 38 7.71 21.36 17.72
C ALA A 38 7.93 20.76 16.31
N ARG A 39 7.21 21.27 15.30
CA ARG A 39 7.39 20.86 13.90
C ARG A 39 8.78 21.22 13.36
N LEU A 40 9.31 22.38 13.72
CA LEU A 40 10.66 22.78 13.34
C LEU A 40 11.71 21.80 13.89
N ARG A 41 11.62 21.44 15.18
CA ARG A 41 12.52 20.47 15.81
C ARG A 41 12.45 19.11 15.11
N GLY A 42 11.24 18.59 14.90
CA GLY A 42 11.06 17.32 14.19
C GLY A 42 11.59 17.35 12.75
N ARG A 43 11.52 18.50 12.06
CA ARG A 43 12.10 18.67 10.72
C ARG A 43 13.64 18.67 10.75
N ILE A 44 14.25 19.35 11.72
CA ILE A 44 15.71 19.35 11.92
C ILE A 44 16.18 17.93 12.23
N GLU A 45 15.54 17.24 13.17
CA GLU A 45 15.85 15.85 13.53
C GLU A 45 15.71 14.91 12.33
N GLY A 46 14.62 15.03 11.55
CA GLY A 46 14.39 14.20 10.37
C GLY A 46 15.39 14.44 9.24
N GLU A 47 15.88 15.67 9.05
CA GLU A 47 16.95 15.98 8.10
C GLU A 47 18.31 15.45 8.60
N LEU A 48 18.59 15.56 9.91
CA LEU A 48 19.82 15.04 10.49
C LEU A 48 19.87 13.50 10.47
N ALA A 49 18.73 12.84 10.67
CA ALA A 49 18.62 11.38 10.61
C ALA A 49 18.98 10.79 9.22
N ARG A 50 18.96 11.60 8.15
CA ARG A 50 19.39 11.17 6.80
C ARG A 50 20.88 10.88 6.71
N PHE A 51 21.68 11.40 7.63
CA PHE A 51 23.11 11.11 7.71
C PHE A 51 23.43 9.80 8.45
N GLY A 52 22.41 9.09 8.96
CA GLY A 52 22.54 7.78 9.61
C GLY A 52 23.11 7.85 11.03
N ASP A 53 23.60 6.71 11.53
CA ASP A 53 24.26 6.59 12.84
C ASP A 53 25.73 7.09 12.85
N ALA A 54 26.21 7.62 11.73
CA ALA A 54 27.52 8.25 11.66
C ALA A 54 27.53 9.55 12.49
N THR A 55 28.69 9.89 13.07
CA THR A 55 28.87 11.14 13.80
C THR A 55 28.60 12.32 12.88
N VAL A 56 27.49 13.03 13.14
CA VAL A 56 27.12 14.23 12.40
C VAL A 56 28.20 15.28 12.62
N THR A 57 28.73 15.82 11.53
CA THR A 57 29.75 16.88 11.54
C THR A 57 29.11 18.26 11.65
N ASP A 58 29.84 19.23 12.20
CA ASP A 58 29.37 20.62 12.31
C ASP A 58 28.95 21.20 10.95
N ALA A 59 29.70 20.89 9.88
CA ALA A 59 29.39 21.30 8.52
C ALA A 59 28.05 20.75 8.01
N GLN A 60 27.66 19.54 8.42
CA GLN A 60 26.36 18.96 8.06
C GLN A 60 25.22 19.65 8.81
N VAL A 61 25.41 19.99 10.09
CA VAL A 61 24.42 20.77 10.85
C VAL A 61 24.25 22.15 10.21
N GLU A 62 25.34 22.85 9.90
CA GLU A 62 25.29 24.16 9.24
C GLU A 62 24.60 24.07 7.87
N GLU A 63 24.87 23.04 7.07
CA GLU A 63 24.20 22.82 5.78
C GLU A 63 22.69 22.57 5.94
N VAL A 64 22.27 21.78 6.93
CA VAL A 64 20.84 21.57 7.23
C VAL A 64 20.18 22.89 7.64
N LEU A 65 20.82 23.66 8.52
CA LEU A 65 20.30 24.96 8.95
C LEU A 65 20.23 25.96 7.79
N ARG A 66 21.22 25.95 6.88
CA ARG A 66 21.25 26.79 5.67
C ARG A 66 20.11 26.45 4.71
N ARG A 67 19.80 25.17 4.53
CA ARG A 67 18.68 24.70 3.68
C ARG A 67 17.31 25.12 4.21
N LEU A 68 17.17 25.31 5.53
CA LEU A 68 15.93 25.79 6.13
C LEU A 68 15.69 27.30 5.89
N GLY A 69 16.68 28.02 5.34
CA GLY A 69 16.59 29.43 4.98
C GLY A 69 16.89 30.37 6.14
N THR A 70 16.34 31.58 6.12
CA THR A 70 16.42 32.54 7.24
C THR A 70 15.33 32.26 8.29
N PRO A 71 15.51 32.69 9.57
CA PRO A 71 14.51 32.43 10.62
C PRO A 71 13.13 32.97 10.28
N ASP A 72 13.06 34.10 9.58
CA ASP A 72 11.82 34.71 9.13
C ASP A 72 11.12 33.91 8.02
N GLU A 73 11.87 33.41 7.02
CA GLU A 73 11.32 32.54 5.98
C GLU A 73 10.83 31.20 6.55
N THR A 74 11.58 30.62 7.50
CA THR A 74 11.17 29.39 8.19
C THR A 74 9.87 29.62 8.97
N ALA A 75 9.79 30.71 9.74
CA ALA A 75 8.59 31.06 10.49
C ALA A 75 7.38 31.26 9.56
N GLU A 76 7.56 31.95 8.45
CA GLU A 76 6.49 32.16 7.46
C GLU A 76 6.06 30.85 6.80
N SER A 77 7.01 29.97 6.44
CA SER A 77 6.71 28.64 5.91
C SER A 77 5.92 27.78 6.89
N LEU A 78 6.26 27.84 8.19
CA LEU A 78 5.54 27.11 9.24
C LEU A 78 4.11 27.63 9.41
N LEU A 79 3.93 28.95 9.37
CA LEU A 79 2.61 29.57 9.44
C LEU A 79 1.77 29.32 8.19
N ARG A 80 2.37 29.34 6.99
CA ARG A 80 1.68 28.96 5.75
C ARG A 80 1.24 27.50 5.78
N GLY A 81 2.09 26.60 6.26
CA GLY A 81 1.74 25.19 6.49
C GLY A 81 0.63 25.01 7.53
N ALA A 82 0.62 25.83 8.59
CA ALA A 82 -0.44 25.82 9.60
C ALA A 82 -1.78 26.38 9.05
N ARG A 83 -1.74 27.44 8.24
CA ARG A 83 -2.93 28.02 7.59
C ARG A 83 -3.53 27.09 6.53
N ALA A 84 -2.69 26.40 5.76
CA ALA A 84 -3.11 25.37 4.82
C ALA A 84 -3.72 24.15 5.53
N ALA A 85 -3.34 23.90 6.78
CA ALA A 85 -3.92 22.84 7.61
C ALA A 85 -5.30 23.22 8.21
N GLY A 86 -5.83 24.42 7.94
CA GLY A 86 -7.11 24.89 8.45
C GLY A 86 -7.09 25.29 9.93
N PRO A 87 -8.12 26.01 10.41
CA PRO A 87 -8.17 26.51 11.78
C PRO A 87 -8.21 25.36 12.80
N GLU A 88 -7.29 25.44 13.77
CA GLU A 88 -7.23 24.57 14.96
C GLU A 88 -8.56 24.64 15.72
N GLY A 89 -9.36 23.56 15.64
CA GLY A 89 -10.70 23.49 16.20
C GLY A 89 -11.75 22.88 15.26
N ALA A 90 -11.47 22.79 13.95
CA ALA A 90 -12.24 21.90 13.10
C ALA A 90 -11.97 20.45 13.55
N PRO A 91 -12.99 19.61 13.78
CA PRO A 91 -12.78 18.19 14.05
C PRO A 91 -11.86 17.63 12.96
N PRO A 92 -10.91 16.74 13.30
CA PRO A 92 -9.94 16.22 12.34
C PRO A 92 -10.70 15.78 11.11
N ALA A 93 -10.37 16.37 9.95
CA ALA A 93 -11.11 16.16 8.71
C ALA A 93 -11.28 14.65 8.51
N GLU A 94 -12.54 14.20 8.53
CA GLU A 94 -12.87 12.78 8.60
C GLU A 94 -12.14 12.04 7.46
N PRO A 95 -11.36 10.98 7.74
CA PRO A 95 -10.41 10.42 6.79
C PRO A 95 -11.12 10.02 5.50
N ARG A 96 -10.74 10.62 4.37
CA ARG A 96 -11.43 10.46 3.08
C ARG A 96 -10.93 9.21 2.34
N TRP A 97 -11.71 8.14 2.30
CA TRP A 97 -11.43 6.98 1.44
C TRP A 97 -11.82 7.33 0.00
N LEU A 98 -10.87 7.87 -0.78
CA LEU A 98 -11.03 8.32 -2.17
C LEU A 98 -12.21 9.29 -2.45
N GLY A 99 -12.95 9.72 -1.43
CA GLY A 99 -14.15 10.56 -1.55
C GLY A 99 -15.42 9.83 -2.05
N VAL A 100 -15.36 8.53 -2.41
CA VAL A 100 -16.52 7.81 -2.99
C VAL A 100 -17.68 7.68 -2.00
N CYS A 101 -17.39 7.36 -0.73
CA CYS A 101 -18.46 7.25 0.28
C CYS A 101 -19.06 8.62 0.64
N GLN A 102 -18.34 9.71 0.40
CA GLN A 102 -18.83 11.08 0.67
C GLN A 102 -19.80 11.53 -0.41
N SER A 103 -19.50 11.23 -1.68
CA SER A 103 -20.41 11.53 -2.80
C SER A 103 -21.67 10.66 -2.81
N LEU A 104 -21.61 9.46 -2.22
CA LEU A 104 -22.76 8.56 -2.11
C LEU A 104 -23.64 8.85 -0.89
N ARG A 105 -23.26 9.80 -0.03
CA ARG A 105 -24.04 10.15 1.15
C ARG A 105 -25.38 10.75 0.72
N PRO A 106 -26.53 10.12 1.02
CA PRO A 106 -27.81 10.74 0.76
C PRO A 106 -27.95 11.99 1.63
N GLY A 107 -28.54 13.06 1.08
CA GLY A 107 -28.67 14.36 1.75
C GLY A 107 -29.43 14.34 3.09
N GLY A 108 -30.07 13.22 3.46
CA GLY A 108 -30.84 13.03 4.69
C GLY A 108 -30.05 12.60 5.93
N GLY A 109 -28.89 13.20 6.20
CA GLY A 109 -28.24 13.08 7.52
C GLY A 109 -27.56 11.74 7.86
N ALA A 110 -27.54 10.74 6.97
CA ALA A 110 -26.87 9.46 7.20
C ALA A 110 -25.40 9.64 7.62
N SER A 111 -24.95 8.89 8.63
CA SER A 111 -23.54 8.94 9.06
C SER A 111 -22.63 8.29 8.02
N LEU A 112 -21.44 8.88 7.80
CA LEU A 112 -20.44 8.34 6.88
C LEU A 112 -19.99 6.92 7.27
N LEU A 113 -19.98 6.63 8.57
CA LEU A 113 -19.75 5.29 9.09
C LEU A 113 -20.82 4.30 8.62
N GLY A 114 -22.10 4.70 8.61
CA GLY A 114 -23.20 3.85 8.14
C GLY A 114 -23.07 3.50 6.65
N VAL A 115 -22.73 4.49 5.82
CA VAL A 115 -22.48 4.27 4.39
C VAL A 115 -21.28 3.34 4.17
N ARG A 116 -20.20 3.52 4.94
CA ARG A 116 -19.02 2.61 4.89
C ARG A 116 -19.39 1.20 5.30
N ALA A 117 -20.11 1.03 6.41
CA ALA A 117 -20.52 -0.28 6.91
C ALA A 117 -21.42 -1.01 5.90
N ALA A 118 -22.37 -0.30 5.29
CA ALA A 118 -23.24 -0.86 4.25
C ALA A 118 -22.44 -1.29 3.01
N LEU A 119 -21.49 -0.47 2.55
CA LEU A 119 -20.61 -0.83 1.42
C LEU A 119 -19.68 -2.00 1.75
N VAL A 120 -19.16 -2.08 2.98
CA VAL A 120 -18.37 -3.23 3.43
C VAL A 120 -19.21 -4.49 3.49
N ALA A 121 -20.42 -4.44 4.03
CA ALA A 121 -21.34 -5.58 4.08
C ALA A 121 -21.73 -6.05 2.67
N ALA A 122 -22.08 -5.12 1.78
CA ALA A 122 -22.31 -5.42 0.38
C ALA A 122 -21.06 -6.01 -0.29
N GLY A 123 -19.88 -5.47 0.06
CA GLY A 123 -18.59 -5.94 -0.44
C GLY A 123 -18.22 -7.35 0.00
N LEU A 124 -18.61 -7.77 1.20
CA LEU A 124 -18.42 -9.15 1.67
C LEU A 124 -19.26 -10.15 0.88
N MET A 125 -20.46 -9.76 0.46
CA MET A 125 -21.37 -10.61 -0.33
C MET A 125 -20.99 -10.64 -1.83
N ALA A 126 -20.42 -9.55 -2.33
CA ALA A 126 -20.09 -9.36 -3.75
C ALA A 126 -18.57 -9.28 -4.01
N ALA A 127 -17.74 -9.83 -3.12
CA ALA A 127 -16.31 -9.92 -3.35
C ALA A 127 -16.05 -10.82 -4.58
N PRO A 128 -15.16 -10.46 -5.52
CA PRO A 128 -14.28 -9.29 -5.61
C PRO A 128 -14.83 -8.10 -6.44
N LEU A 129 -16.02 -8.23 -7.02
CA LEU A 129 -16.66 -7.23 -7.88
C LEU A 129 -16.84 -5.88 -7.17
N ALA A 130 -17.09 -5.89 -5.86
CA ALA A 130 -17.25 -4.68 -5.08
C ALA A 130 -16.01 -3.76 -5.08
N LEU A 131 -14.80 -4.33 -5.06
CA LEU A 131 -13.55 -3.55 -5.13
C LEU A 131 -13.38 -2.91 -6.52
N ALA A 132 -13.70 -3.65 -7.59
CA ALA A 132 -13.67 -3.13 -8.94
C ALA A 132 -14.71 -2.02 -9.14
N ALA A 133 -15.93 -2.22 -8.64
CA ALA A 133 -17.00 -1.22 -8.67
C ALA A 133 -16.62 0.05 -7.90
N TYR A 134 -15.98 -0.09 -6.74
CA TYR A 134 -15.47 1.03 -5.95
C TYR A 134 -14.40 1.83 -6.70
N GLY A 135 -13.45 1.14 -7.35
CA GLY A 135 -12.47 1.78 -8.23
C GLY A 135 -13.11 2.50 -9.41
N GLY A 136 -14.10 1.87 -10.06
CA GLY A 136 -14.86 2.47 -11.15
C GLY A 136 -15.63 3.72 -10.71
N ALA A 137 -16.30 3.68 -9.56
CA ALA A 137 -17.02 4.81 -8.99
C ALA A 137 -16.08 5.99 -8.73
N TYR A 138 -14.87 5.74 -8.22
CA TYR A 138 -13.85 6.78 -8.04
C TYR A 138 -13.49 7.48 -9.34
N PHE A 139 -13.17 6.73 -10.40
CA PHE A 139 -12.81 7.33 -11.69
C PHE A 139 -13.98 8.05 -12.34
N TYR A 140 -15.20 7.52 -12.21
CA TYR A 140 -16.42 8.18 -12.69
C TYR A 140 -16.65 9.54 -12.02
N LEU A 141 -16.53 9.60 -10.69
CA LEU A 141 -16.68 10.84 -9.92
C LEU A 141 -15.56 11.84 -10.21
N ARG A 142 -14.34 11.34 -10.38
CA ARG A 142 -13.18 12.15 -10.76
C ARG A 142 -13.37 12.77 -12.15
N ALA A 143 -13.88 12.03 -13.11
CA ALA A 143 -14.16 12.53 -14.46
C ALA A 143 -15.27 13.60 -14.47
N ARG A 144 -16.20 13.55 -13.52
CA ARG A 144 -17.25 14.57 -13.33
C ARG A 144 -16.83 15.80 -12.54
N GLY A 145 -15.57 15.88 -12.08
CA GLY A 145 -15.10 17.02 -11.27
C GLY A 145 -15.74 17.08 -9.88
N ALA A 146 -16.23 15.95 -9.33
CA ALA A 146 -16.90 15.91 -8.02
C ALA A 146 -15.95 16.15 -6.83
N TYR A 147 -14.65 16.36 -7.08
CA TYR A 147 -13.63 16.56 -6.06
C TYR A 147 -12.99 17.94 -6.23
N GLU A 148 -13.03 18.77 -5.18
CA GLU A 148 -12.44 20.12 -5.18
C GLU A 148 -10.91 20.09 -5.38
N GLU A 149 -10.23 19.12 -4.77
CA GLU A 149 -8.79 18.89 -4.92
C GLU A 149 -8.51 17.40 -5.12
N PRO A 150 -8.55 16.88 -6.37
CA PRO A 150 -8.31 15.48 -6.61
C PRO A 150 -6.82 15.15 -6.37
N PRO A 151 -6.50 14.12 -5.56
CA PRO A 151 -5.11 13.77 -5.30
C PRO A 151 -4.41 13.34 -6.60
N GLN A 152 -3.13 13.70 -6.74
CA GLN A 152 -2.36 13.38 -7.94
C GLN A 152 -2.15 11.87 -8.07
N ILE A 153 -2.63 11.29 -9.17
CA ILE A 153 -2.46 9.86 -9.46
C ILE A 153 -1.07 9.65 -10.06
N ARG A 154 -0.29 8.77 -9.43
CA ARG A 154 0.98 8.30 -9.97
C ARG A 154 0.71 7.15 -10.94
N TRP A 155 0.31 7.47 -12.16
CA TRP A 155 -0.10 6.49 -13.18
C TRP A 155 0.93 5.38 -13.39
N PHE A 156 2.21 5.73 -13.46
CA PHE A 156 3.28 4.74 -13.60
C PHE A 156 3.30 3.73 -12.45
N ARG A 157 3.16 4.20 -11.20
CA ARG A 157 3.13 3.32 -10.01
C ARG A 157 1.91 2.40 -10.03
N LEU A 158 0.75 2.92 -10.43
CA LEU A 158 -0.49 2.14 -10.53
C LEU A 158 -0.36 1.07 -11.62
N ALA A 159 0.04 1.47 -12.83
CA ALA A 159 0.23 0.55 -13.96
C ALA A 159 1.27 -0.53 -13.64
N TRP A 160 2.39 -0.14 -13.02
CA TRP A 160 3.44 -1.07 -12.61
C TRP A 160 2.97 -2.06 -11.54
N GLY A 161 2.19 -1.62 -10.56
CA GLY A 161 1.62 -2.51 -9.53
C GLY A 161 0.68 -3.57 -10.14
N VAL A 162 -0.23 -3.14 -11.01
CA VAL A 162 -1.14 -4.05 -11.72
C VAL A 162 -0.38 -5.00 -12.64
N PHE A 163 0.60 -4.49 -13.38
CA PHE A 163 1.45 -5.29 -14.25
C PHE A 163 2.21 -6.37 -13.48
N ILE A 164 2.85 -6.04 -12.35
CA ILE A 164 3.53 -7.03 -11.50
C ILE A 164 2.56 -8.08 -11.00
N THR A 165 1.37 -7.69 -10.51
CA THR A 165 0.36 -8.64 -10.03
C THR A 165 -0.04 -9.62 -11.13
N LEU A 166 -0.29 -9.12 -12.34
CA LEU A 166 -0.62 -9.94 -13.50
C LEU A 166 0.55 -10.87 -13.88
N ALA A 167 1.75 -10.31 -13.99
CA ALA A 167 2.95 -11.04 -14.39
C ALA A 167 3.27 -12.19 -13.43
N VAL A 168 3.21 -11.94 -12.10
CA VAL A 168 3.44 -12.98 -11.09
C VAL A 168 2.37 -14.06 -11.16
N CYS A 169 1.10 -13.71 -11.31
CA CYS A 169 0.03 -14.70 -11.40
C CYS A 169 0.16 -15.57 -12.65
N VAL A 170 0.44 -14.96 -13.82
CA VAL A 170 0.68 -15.68 -15.07
C VAL A 170 1.91 -16.57 -14.94
N LEU A 171 3.00 -16.07 -14.36
CA LEU A 171 4.22 -16.85 -14.14
C LEU A 171 3.94 -18.09 -13.29
N LEU A 172 3.20 -17.96 -12.18
CA LEU A 172 2.81 -19.08 -11.33
C LEU A 172 1.94 -20.10 -12.09
N HIS A 173 0.99 -19.62 -12.89
CA HIS A 173 0.13 -20.48 -13.70
C HIS A 173 0.93 -21.26 -14.74
N LEU A 174 1.84 -20.58 -15.45
CA LEU A 174 2.71 -21.19 -16.44
C LEU A 174 3.68 -22.18 -15.79
N ALA A 175 4.29 -21.83 -14.66
CA ALA A 175 5.18 -22.71 -13.91
C ALA A 175 4.46 -24.00 -13.50
N GLY A 176 3.24 -23.89 -12.95
CA GLY A 176 2.41 -25.05 -12.64
C GLY A 176 2.10 -25.90 -13.86
N GLY A 177 1.82 -25.28 -15.01
CA GLY A 177 1.58 -26.01 -16.25
C GLY A 177 2.81 -26.70 -16.84
N GLN A 178 3.98 -26.06 -16.77
CA GLN A 178 5.22 -26.69 -17.22
C GLN A 178 5.63 -27.84 -16.29
N ALA A 179 5.40 -27.73 -14.99
CA ALA A 179 5.63 -28.83 -14.05
C ALA A 179 4.76 -30.05 -14.38
N LEU A 180 3.46 -29.85 -14.69
CA LEU A 180 2.58 -30.93 -15.13
C LEU A 180 3.06 -31.59 -16.44
N ARG A 181 3.44 -30.80 -17.44
CA ARG A 181 4.01 -31.34 -18.70
C ARG A 181 5.33 -32.06 -18.48
N GLY A 182 6.16 -31.57 -17.56
CA GLY A 182 7.40 -32.23 -17.17
C GLY A 182 7.16 -33.59 -16.54
N MET A 183 6.13 -33.72 -15.69
CA MET A 183 5.74 -35.01 -15.12
C MET A 183 5.25 -36.00 -16.18
N ASP A 184 4.43 -35.53 -17.12
CA ASP A 184 3.96 -36.34 -18.26
C ASP A 184 5.13 -36.82 -19.11
N TRP A 185 6.05 -35.92 -19.44
CA TRP A 185 7.29 -36.26 -20.15
C TRP A 185 8.16 -37.27 -19.38
N VAL A 186 8.30 -37.14 -18.06
CA VAL A 186 9.06 -38.11 -17.25
C VAL A 186 8.39 -39.49 -17.30
N MET A 187 7.05 -39.55 -17.19
CA MET A 187 6.31 -40.81 -17.27
C MET A 187 6.52 -41.50 -18.63
N GLU A 188 6.40 -40.75 -19.72
CA GLU A 188 6.54 -41.31 -21.07
C GLU A 188 8.00 -41.63 -21.44
N ALA A 189 8.93 -40.70 -21.21
CA ALA A 189 10.31 -40.84 -21.66
C ALA A 189 11.15 -41.75 -20.76
N VAL A 190 10.96 -41.66 -19.44
CA VAL A 190 11.78 -42.41 -18.46
C VAL A 190 11.10 -43.71 -18.07
N LEU A 191 9.83 -43.64 -17.67
CA LEU A 191 9.09 -44.82 -17.21
C LEU A 191 8.44 -45.61 -18.34
N LYS A 192 8.39 -45.07 -19.56
CA LYS A 192 7.75 -45.67 -20.75
C LYS A 192 6.30 -46.07 -20.49
N ARG A 193 5.59 -45.26 -19.70
CA ARG A 193 4.18 -45.47 -19.34
C ARG A 193 3.39 -44.19 -19.56
N PRO A 194 2.10 -44.29 -19.94
CA PRO A 194 1.23 -43.13 -19.97
C PRO A 194 0.96 -42.61 -18.55
N MET A 195 0.63 -41.33 -18.42
CA MET A 195 0.20 -40.74 -17.16
C MET A 195 -1.06 -41.45 -16.63
N PRO A 196 -1.06 -41.97 -15.38
CA PRO A 196 -2.20 -42.69 -14.83
C PRO A 196 -3.39 -41.77 -14.54
N GLU A 197 -4.60 -42.32 -14.50
CA GLU A 197 -5.77 -41.57 -14.07
C GLU A 197 -5.74 -41.29 -12.55
N LEU A 198 -5.48 -40.02 -12.23
CA LEU A 198 -5.25 -39.56 -10.86
C LEU A 198 -6.54 -39.35 -10.04
N GLY A 199 -7.72 -39.34 -10.67
CA GLY A 199 -8.98 -39.10 -9.98
C GLY A 199 -8.97 -37.81 -9.16
N GLU A 200 -9.21 -37.90 -7.85
CA GLU A 200 -9.18 -36.76 -6.93
C GLU A 200 -7.78 -36.16 -6.72
N TRP A 201 -6.72 -36.97 -6.82
CA TRP A 201 -5.33 -36.48 -6.71
C TRP A 201 -4.97 -35.53 -7.87
N GLY A 202 -5.67 -35.64 -9.00
CA GLY A 202 -5.53 -34.79 -10.17
C GLY A 202 -6.37 -33.51 -10.14
N TRP A 203 -6.97 -33.14 -9.00
CA TRP A 203 -7.84 -31.96 -8.89
C TRP A 203 -7.19 -30.68 -9.46
N PHE A 204 -5.88 -30.50 -9.23
CA PHE A 204 -5.14 -29.34 -9.71
C PHE A 204 -5.11 -29.25 -11.23
N VAL A 205 -5.05 -30.39 -11.94
CA VAL A 205 -5.05 -30.42 -13.42
C VAL A 205 -6.35 -29.84 -13.97
N ARG A 206 -7.49 -30.14 -13.32
CA ARG A 206 -8.82 -29.65 -13.71
C ARG A 206 -9.03 -28.19 -13.32
N GLU A 207 -8.70 -27.84 -12.08
CA GLU A 207 -9.06 -26.55 -11.48
C GLU A 207 -8.05 -25.43 -11.73
N ARG A 208 -6.89 -25.70 -12.34
CA ARG A 208 -5.80 -24.71 -12.52
C ARG A 208 -6.27 -23.39 -13.13
N GLY A 209 -7.13 -23.46 -14.15
CA GLY A 209 -7.69 -22.28 -14.82
C GLY A 209 -8.58 -21.46 -13.90
N MET A 210 -9.48 -22.14 -13.17
CA MET A 210 -10.38 -21.50 -12.21
C MET A 210 -9.61 -20.84 -11.07
N LEU A 211 -8.59 -21.51 -10.51
CA LEU A 211 -7.77 -20.95 -9.45
C LEU A 211 -7.03 -19.68 -9.89
N MET A 212 -6.52 -19.65 -11.12
CA MET A 212 -5.90 -18.45 -11.68
C MET A 212 -6.93 -17.32 -11.83
N ALA A 213 -8.10 -17.63 -12.38
CA ALA A 213 -9.17 -16.65 -12.56
C ALA A 213 -9.60 -16.05 -11.21
N LEU A 214 -9.75 -16.88 -10.17
CA LEU A 214 -10.10 -16.45 -8.81
C LEU A 214 -8.99 -15.59 -8.19
N ALA A 215 -7.73 -16.02 -8.32
CA ALA A 215 -6.58 -15.26 -7.83
C ALA A 215 -6.50 -13.87 -8.48
N LEU A 216 -6.69 -13.79 -9.80
CA LEU A 216 -6.72 -12.51 -10.53
C LEU A 216 -7.92 -11.65 -10.12
N ALA A 217 -9.10 -12.26 -10.04
CA ALA A 217 -10.33 -11.56 -9.68
C ALA A 217 -10.19 -10.88 -8.31
N CYS A 218 -9.51 -11.50 -7.34
CA CYS A 218 -9.24 -10.92 -6.03
C CYS A 218 -8.02 -9.98 -6.01
N ALA A 219 -6.91 -10.36 -6.63
CA ALA A 219 -5.65 -9.64 -6.52
C ALA A 219 -5.60 -8.36 -7.38
N LEU A 220 -6.24 -8.34 -8.55
CA LEU A 220 -6.19 -7.20 -9.46
C LEU A 220 -6.90 -5.97 -8.90
N PRO A 221 -8.16 -6.04 -8.41
CA PRO A 221 -8.82 -4.87 -7.81
C PRO A 221 -8.08 -4.34 -6.58
N ALA A 222 -7.55 -5.24 -5.74
CA ALA A 222 -6.75 -4.87 -4.59
C ALA A 222 -5.44 -4.17 -4.99
N SER A 223 -4.73 -4.68 -6.00
CA SER A 223 -3.50 -4.05 -6.53
C SER A 223 -3.78 -2.67 -7.13
N PHE A 224 -4.84 -2.57 -7.93
CA PHE A 224 -5.29 -1.33 -8.55
C PHE A 224 -5.61 -0.25 -7.52
N LEU A 225 -6.47 -0.57 -6.54
CA LEU A 225 -6.81 0.37 -5.47
C LEU A 225 -5.61 0.68 -4.57
N GLY A 226 -4.72 -0.28 -4.33
CA GLY A 226 -3.44 -0.05 -3.65
C GLY A 226 -2.48 0.85 -4.43
N GLY A 227 -2.69 1.08 -5.73
CA GLY A 227 -1.97 2.05 -6.54
C GLY A 227 -2.45 3.49 -6.35
N LEU A 228 -3.64 3.69 -5.76
CA LEU A 228 -4.26 4.99 -5.57
C LEU A 228 -3.84 5.64 -4.24
N PRO A 229 -3.83 6.99 -4.17
CA PRO A 229 -3.52 7.71 -2.94
C PRO A 229 -4.67 7.57 -1.93
N MET A 230 -4.52 6.62 -1.01
CA MET A 230 -5.48 6.37 0.08
C MET A 230 -4.99 7.03 1.38
N VAL A 231 -5.93 7.43 2.23
CA VAL A 231 -5.65 7.99 3.57
C VAL A 231 -5.22 6.88 4.53
N ASN A 232 -4.46 7.20 5.59
CA ASN A 232 -4.04 6.28 6.65
C ASN A 232 -3.28 5.01 6.20
N GLY A 233 -2.58 5.06 5.06
CA GLY A 233 -1.78 3.93 4.58
C GLY A 233 -2.58 2.74 4.04
N TRP A 234 -3.88 2.94 3.78
CA TRP A 234 -4.74 1.91 3.17
C TRP A 234 -4.23 1.44 1.80
N ASP A 235 -3.45 2.26 1.10
CA ASP A 235 -2.78 1.89 -0.16
C ASP A 235 -1.76 0.77 0.08
N ALA A 236 -0.95 0.87 1.13
CA ALA A 236 -0.02 -0.18 1.54
C ALA A 236 -0.75 -1.46 1.98
N THR A 237 -1.85 -1.32 2.72
CA THR A 237 -2.68 -2.46 3.16
C THR A 237 -3.27 -3.22 1.97
N LEU A 238 -3.83 -2.52 0.98
CA LEU A 238 -4.41 -3.15 -0.21
C LEU A 238 -3.35 -3.81 -1.10
N ARG A 239 -2.15 -3.24 -1.20
CA ARG A 239 -1.01 -3.90 -1.87
C ARG A 239 -0.61 -5.18 -1.16
N ARG A 240 -0.49 -5.16 0.17
CA ARG A 240 -0.20 -6.36 0.97
C ARG A 240 -1.30 -7.41 0.83
N CYS A 241 -2.56 -7.00 0.75
CA CYS A 241 -3.69 -7.89 0.49
C CYS A 241 -3.55 -8.58 -0.89
N SER A 242 -3.24 -7.82 -1.95
CA SER A 242 -2.96 -8.38 -3.27
C SER A 242 -1.78 -9.37 -3.25
N GLN A 243 -0.69 -9.03 -2.56
CA GLN A 243 0.46 -9.92 -2.38
C GLN A 243 0.11 -11.19 -1.61
N ALA A 244 -0.73 -11.10 -0.57
CA ALA A 244 -1.20 -12.24 0.20
C ALA A 244 -2.05 -13.19 -0.66
N VAL A 245 -2.94 -12.66 -1.52
CA VAL A 245 -3.70 -13.47 -2.47
C VAL A 245 -2.77 -14.21 -3.45
N LEU A 246 -1.75 -13.52 -3.99
CA LEU A 246 -0.76 -14.16 -4.87
C LEU A 246 0.06 -15.24 -4.13
N ALA A 247 0.43 -15.00 -2.87
CA ALA A 247 1.11 -15.98 -2.05
C ALA A 247 0.24 -17.21 -1.78
N LEU A 248 -1.04 -17.02 -1.46
CA LEU A 248 -2.02 -18.11 -1.33
C LEU A 248 -2.17 -18.89 -2.64
N TYR A 249 -2.17 -18.21 -3.78
CA TYR A 249 -2.19 -18.88 -5.08
C TYR A 249 -0.93 -19.71 -5.33
N ALA A 250 0.26 -19.18 -5.01
CA ALA A 250 1.52 -19.92 -5.11
C ALA A 250 1.52 -21.18 -4.21
N VAL A 251 0.98 -21.07 -2.99
CA VAL A 251 0.79 -22.20 -2.08
C VAL A 251 -0.17 -23.23 -2.70
N ALA A 252 -1.33 -22.80 -3.21
CA ALA A 252 -2.29 -23.69 -3.85
C ALA A 252 -1.69 -24.44 -5.06
N VAL A 253 -0.88 -23.76 -5.89
CA VAL A 253 -0.14 -24.38 -6.99
C VAL A 253 0.85 -25.43 -6.47
N SER A 254 1.61 -25.10 -5.42
CA SER A 254 2.61 -26.01 -4.84
C SER A 254 1.96 -27.26 -4.25
N PHE A 255 0.87 -27.09 -3.50
CA PHE A 255 0.07 -28.20 -2.97
C PHE A 255 -0.56 -29.03 -4.09
N GLY A 256 -1.12 -28.38 -5.11
CA GLY A 256 -1.71 -29.05 -6.26
C GLY A 256 -0.71 -29.96 -6.98
N LEU A 257 0.51 -29.47 -7.22
CA LEU A 257 1.60 -30.26 -7.79
C LEU A 257 2.01 -31.42 -6.88
N ALA A 258 2.15 -31.18 -5.58
CA ALA A 258 2.50 -32.24 -4.62
C ALA A 258 1.45 -33.36 -4.59
N PHE A 259 0.16 -33.02 -4.66
CA PHE A 259 -0.93 -34.00 -4.74
C PHE A 259 -0.87 -34.83 -6.01
N VAL A 260 -0.56 -34.21 -7.15
CA VAL A 260 -0.37 -34.92 -8.42
C VAL A 260 0.77 -35.92 -8.31
N VAL A 261 1.93 -35.50 -7.79
CA VAL A 261 3.09 -36.40 -7.57
C VAL A 261 2.73 -37.55 -6.64
N ALA A 262 2.09 -37.27 -5.50
CA ALA A 262 1.66 -38.30 -4.56
C ALA A 262 0.68 -39.29 -5.21
N GLY A 263 -0.27 -38.79 -6.01
CA GLY A 263 -1.21 -39.63 -6.76
C GLY A 263 -0.53 -40.56 -7.75
N VAL A 264 0.48 -40.08 -8.48
CA VAL A 264 1.29 -40.89 -9.40
C VAL A 264 2.01 -42.00 -8.63
N ILE A 265 2.69 -41.65 -7.54
CA ILE A 265 3.45 -42.62 -6.72
C ILE A 265 2.52 -43.70 -6.14
N LEU A 266 1.40 -43.31 -5.55
CA LEU A 266 0.45 -44.26 -4.95
C LEU A 266 -0.15 -45.21 -5.98
N ARG A 267 -0.42 -44.73 -7.20
CA ARG A 267 -0.89 -45.58 -8.30
C ARG A 267 0.17 -46.59 -8.73
N LEU A 268 1.40 -46.14 -8.93
CA LEU A 268 2.52 -47.03 -9.28
C LEU A 268 2.74 -48.11 -8.22
N VAL A 269 2.73 -47.74 -6.93
CA VAL A 269 2.90 -48.71 -5.83
C VAL A 269 1.75 -49.72 -5.80
N ARG A 270 0.50 -49.30 -5.99
CA ARG A 270 -0.65 -50.22 -6.04
C ARG A 270 -0.54 -51.23 -7.18
N GLU A 271 0.00 -50.83 -8.33
CA GLU A 271 0.25 -51.74 -9.45
C GLU A 271 1.32 -52.79 -9.14
N PHE A 272 2.31 -52.47 -8.30
CA PHE A 272 3.34 -53.45 -7.88
C PHE A 272 2.87 -54.39 -6.78
N SER A 273 1.84 -54.00 -6.02
CA SER A 273 1.27 -54.83 -4.94
C SER A 273 0.11 -55.73 -5.40
N ALA A 274 -0.32 -55.61 -6.66
CA ALA A 274 -1.36 -56.42 -7.29
C ALA A 274 -0.72 -57.51 -8.17
#